data_AF-A0A4S1CBS5-F1
#
_entry.id   AF-A0A4S1CBS5-F1
#
_cell.length_a   1.000
_cell.length_b   1.000
_cell.length_c   1.000
_cell.angle_alpha   90.00
_cell.angle_beta   90.00
_cell.angle_gamma   90.00
#
_symmetry.space_group_name_H-M   'P 1'
#
loop_
_entity.id
_entity.type
_entity.pdbx_description
1 polymer ?
#
loop_
_entity_poly.entity_id
_entity_poly.type
_entity_poly.pdbx_seq_one_letter_code
_entity_poly.pdbx_strand_id
1 'polypeptide(L)'
;MKLLAVMLMCLLIEACGGSRSDQISGNDGNVHIPEPASGTVHVLVTTQGPVADAVLYAAQFTLRLPAGVSVPTDAGGAVTDGVVAPAIGGSYVGAAVVTPSSTSSGPVLSVNIVNPVGMTVGPLVTLTYTTAAGTIPTAESFTLDAFSARNASGAAISDITSRLTLQTQ
;
A
#
# COMPACT_ATOMS: atom_id res chain seq x y z
N MET A 1 -55.80 56.10 -17.97
CA MET A 1 -54.47 55.46 -18.06
C MET A 1 -54.73 54.02 -18.48
N LYS A 2 -54.85 53.77 -19.79
CA LYS A 2 -53.79 53.36 -20.74
C LYS A 2 -53.53 51.84 -20.67
N LEU A 3 -53.96 51.16 -21.75
CA LEU A 3 -53.56 49.85 -22.27
C LEU A 3 -54.05 48.61 -21.49
N LEU A 4 -54.94 47.73 -21.96
CA LEU A 4 -55.27 47.29 -23.34
C LEU A 4 -54.05 46.71 -24.07
N ALA A 5 -54.18 45.45 -24.51
CA ALA A 5 -53.22 44.64 -25.27
C ALA A 5 -52.23 43.80 -24.43
N VAL A 6 -52.64 42.59 -24.05
CA VAL A 6 -52.05 41.26 -24.37
C VAL A 6 -52.83 40.23 -23.53
N MET A 7 -54.17 40.20 -23.60
CA MET A 7 -54.87 39.14 -24.33
C MET A 7 -54.16 38.73 -25.62
N LEU A 8 -54.17 37.43 -25.91
CA LEU A 8 -53.91 36.78 -27.20
C LEU A 8 -52.55 36.08 -27.32
N MET A 9 -52.65 34.79 -27.66
CA MET A 9 -51.61 33.81 -28.02
C MET A 9 -50.96 33.07 -26.84
N CYS A 10 -51.28 31.82 -26.50
CA CYS A 10 -52.06 30.80 -27.19
C CYS A 10 -52.60 29.81 -26.13
N LEU A 11 -53.89 29.92 -25.82
CA LEU A 11 -54.71 28.73 -25.57
C LEU A 11 -54.86 28.02 -26.92
N LEU A 12 -54.71 26.69 -26.94
CA LEU A 12 -54.91 25.80 -28.10
C LEU A 12 -53.75 25.96 -29.12
N ILE A 13 -53.07 24.97 -29.70
CA ILE A 13 -53.38 23.65 -30.26
C ILE A 13 -51.94 23.06 -30.42
N GLU A 14 -51.56 21.87 -29.96
CA GLU A 14 -51.67 20.63 -30.72
C GLU A 14 -51.45 19.44 -29.78
N ALA A 15 -52.49 18.63 -29.61
CA ALA A 15 -52.28 17.20 -29.61
C ALA A 15 -52.01 16.82 -31.07
N CYS A 16 -50.78 16.42 -31.40
CA CYS A 16 -50.49 15.80 -32.70
C CYS A 16 -49.25 14.90 -32.60
N GLY A 17 -49.41 13.65 -33.03
CA GLY A 17 -48.33 12.73 -33.42
C GLY A 17 -47.61 12.06 -32.24
N GLY A 18 -47.72 10.75 -32.02
CA GLY A 18 -47.65 9.71 -33.05
C GLY A 18 -46.19 9.36 -33.31
N SER A 19 -45.79 8.20 -32.79
CA SER A 19 -44.68 7.33 -33.14
C SER A 19 -43.70 7.77 -34.24
N ARG A 20 -42.40 7.78 -33.91
CA ARG A 20 -41.26 7.30 -34.72
C ARG A 20 -40.02 7.45 -33.82
N SER A 21 -39.40 6.37 -33.35
CA SER A 21 -38.43 5.60 -34.12
C SER A 21 -37.46 6.51 -34.87
N ASP A 22 -36.67 7.27 -34.13
CA ASP A 22 -35.32 7.59 -34.57
C ASP A 22 -34.38 6.68 -33.79
N GLN A 23 -33.97 5.61 -34.47
CA GLN A 23 -32.72 4.93 -34.19
C GLN A 23 -31.62 6.00 -34.15
N ILE A 24 -31.19 6.41 -32.95
CA ILE A 24 -29.83 6.90 -32.81
C ILE A 24 -28.96 5.64 -32.81
N SER A 25 -28.63 5.21 -34.02
CA SER A 25 -27.43 4.43 -34.30
C SER A 25 -26.23 5.33 -33.97
N GLY A 26 -25.92 5.41 -32.68
CA GLY A 26 -24.78 6.13 -32.15
C GLY A 26 -23.92 5.15 -31.38
N ASN A 27 -23.07 4.43 -32.12
CA ASN A 27 -21.85 3.76 -31.70
C ASN A 27 -21.79 3.54 -30.17
N ASP A 28 -22.11 2.33 -29.69
CA ASP A 28 -21.80 1.86 -28.35
C ASP A 28 -20.34 2.20 -28.08
N GLY A 29 -20.13 3.39 -27.52
CA GLY A 29 -18.82 3.91 -27.26
C GLY A 29 -18.27 2.92 -26.26
N ASN A 30 -17.23 2.20 -26.65
CA ASN A 30 -16.34 1.57 -25.70
C ASN A 30 -15.79 2.73 -24.86
N VAL A 31 -16.53 3.12 -23.82
CA VAL A 31 -16.08 4.04 -22.80
C VAL A 31 -15.03 3.23 -22.08
N HIS A 32 -13.78 3.34 -22.54
CA HIS A 32 -12.62 2.89 -21.80
C HIS A 32 -12.57 3.77 -20.55
N ILE A 33 -13.24 3.33 -19.49
CA ILE A 33 -13.00 3.83 -18.15
C ILE A 33 -11.56 3.43 -17.85
N PRO A 34 -10.63 4.38 -17.64
CA PRO A 34 -9.27 4.03 -17.27
C PRO A 34 -9.31 3.17 -16.02
N GLU A 35 -8.72 1.97 -16.09
CA GLU A 35 -8.57 1.15 -14.90
C GLU A 35 -7.65 1.92 -13.94
N PRO A 36 -8.06 2.11 -12.67
CA PRO A 36 -7.24 2.85 -11.75
C PRO A 36 -5.94 2.06 -11.51
N ALA A 37 -4.79 2.74 -11.64
CA ALA A 37 -3.50 2.08 -11.61
C ALA A 37 -3.15 1.59 -10.20
N SER A 38 -2.56 0.40 -10.11
CA SER A 38 -1.88 -0.07 -8.90
C SER A 38 -0.60 0.75 -8.67
N GLY A 39 -0.30 1.04 -7.40
CA GLY A 39 0.91 1.76 -7.00
C GLY A 39 1.98 0.85 -6.40
N THR A 40 3.18 1.41 -6.22
CA THR A 40 4.25 0.82 -5.40
C THR A 40 4.46 1.69 -4.18
N VAL A 41 4.68 1.08 -3.02
CA VAL A 41 5.00 1.79 -1.78
C VAL A 41 6.23 1.19 -1.12
N HIS A 42 7.10 2.06 -0.60
CA HIS A 42 8.31 1.65 0.11
C HIS A 42 8.16 1.95 1.60
N VAL A 43 8.53 0.99 2.44
CA VAL A 43 8.56 1.13 3.89
C VAL A 43 9.99 0.97 4.36
N LEU A 44 10.54 2.01 4.98
CA LEU A 44 11.85 1.95 5.61
C LEU A 44 11.68 1.60 7.09
N VAL A 45 12.35 0.54 7.52
CA VAL A 45 12.54 0.21 8.94
C VAL A 45 13.93 0.67 9.34
N THR A 46 13.99 1.46 10.41
CA THR A 46 15.23 1.93 11.04
C THR A 46 15.32 1.38 12.45
N THR A 47 16.53 1.21 12.95
CA THR A 47 16.81 0.89 14.35
C THR A 47 17.52 2.05 15.03
N GLN A 48 17.25 2.23 16.32
CA GLN A 48 17.89 3.24 17.16
C GLN A 48 18.36 2.57 18.44
N GLY A 49 19.54 2.94 18.91
CA GLY A 49 20.14 2.44 20.15
C GLY A 49 20.57 3.57 21.08
N PRO A 50 21.10 3.22 22.28
CA PRO A 50 21.54 4.21 23.27
C PRO A 50 22.71 5.08 22.79
N VAL A 51 23.47 4.59 21.81
CA VAL A 51 24.56 5.29 21.12
C VAL A 51 24.48 5.04 19.62
N ALA A 52 25.01 5.97 18.81
CA ALA A 52 24.98 5.87 17.35
C ALA A 52 25.73 4.64 16.81
N ASP A 53 26.76 4.18 17.52
CA ASP A 53 27.60 3.04 17.12
C ASP A 53 27.16 1.71 17.75
N ALA A 54 25.94 1.62 18.29
CA ALA A 54 25.42 0.36 18.81
C ALA A 54 25.32 -0.68 17.67
N VAL A 55 25.81 -1.89 17.92
CA VAL A 55 25.88 -2.97 16.91
C VAL A 55 24.87 -4.06 17.22
N LEU A 56 24.15 -4.51 16.19
CA LEU A 56 23.30 -5.68 16.19
C LEU A 56 23.74 -6.67 15.10
N TYR A 57 23.53 -7.97 15.35
CA TYR A 57 23.92 -9.05 14.43
C TYR A 57 22.73 -9.71 13.78
N ALA A 58 21.54 -9.56 14.35
CA ALA A 58 20.31 -9.97 13.71
C ALA A 58 19.14 -9.09 14.16
N ALA A 59 18.10 -9.05 13.33
CA ALA A 59 16.84 -8.41 13.65
C ALA A 59 15.68 -9.24 13.11
N GLN A 60 14.63 -9.37 13.92
CA GLN A 60 13.37 -9.98 13.52
C GLN A 60 12.21 -9.04 13.83
N PHE A 61 11.18 -9.07 13.00
CA PHE A 61 9.93 -8.38 13.25
C PHE A 61 8.81 -8.95 12.38
N THR A 62 7.58 -8.59 12.72
CA THR A 62 6.40 -8.81 11.88
C THR A 62 5.81 -7.48 11.46
N LEU A 63 5.47 -7.34 10.18
CA LEU A 63 4.77 -6.18 9.67
C LEU A 63 3.36 -6.57 9.23
N ARG A 64 2.35 -6.03 9.92
CA ARG A 64 0.96 -6.12 9.47
C ARG A 64 0.70 -5.03 8.45
N LEU A 65 0.26 -5.42 7.26
CA LEU A 65 -0.09 -4.49 6.20
C LEU A 65 -1.57 -4.07 6.32
N PRO A 66 -1.91 -2.85 5.89
CA PRO A 66 -3.30 -2.43 5.78
C PRO A 66 -4.02 -3.15 4.63
N ALA A 67 -5.35 -3.08 4.62
CA ALA A 67 -6.14 -3.54 3.49
C ALA A 67 -5.74 -2.80 2.20
N GLY A 68 -5.75 -3.52 1.06
CA GLY A 68 -5.33 -2.97 -0.23
C GLY A 68 -3.81 -2.88 -0.42
N VAL A 69 -3.00 -3.35 0.54
CA VAL A 69 -1.54 -3.49 0.35
C VAL A 69 -1.17 -4.97 0.34
N SER A 70 -0.36 -5.38 -0.63
CA SER A 70 0.10 -6.76 -0.81
C SER A 70 1.61 -6.85 -0.91
N VAL A 71 2.14 -8.01 -0.51
CA VAL A 71 3.54 -8.37 -0.70
C VAL A 71 3.70 -9.01 -2.06
N PRO A 72 4.61 -8.54 -2.92
CA PRO A 72 4.94 -9.24 -4.15
C PRO A 72 5.51 -10.64 -3.84
N THR A 73 4.86 -11.67 -4.40
CA THR A 73 5.29 -13.07 -4.28
C THR A 73 5.43 -13.71 -5.64
N ASP A 74 6.31 -14.70 -5.76
CA ASP A 74 6.41 -15.53 -6.94
C ASP A 74 5.22 -16.51 -7.05
N ALA A 75 5.21 -17.31 -8.12
CA ALA A 75 4.15 -18.31 -8.35
C ALA A 75 4.10 -19.41 -7.27
N GLY A 76 5.16 -19.60 -6.50
CA GLY A 76 5.23 -20.53 -5.36
C GLY A 76 4.81 -19.89 -4.02
N GLY A 77 4.50 -18.58 -4.01
CA GLY A 77 4.15 -17.84 -2.81
C GLY A 77 5.36 -17.38 -1.99
N ALA A 78 6.59 -17.53 -2.51
CA ALA A 78 7.78 -16.98 -1.87
C ALA A 78 7.88 -15.47 -2.14
N VAL A 79 8.40 -14.72 -1.17
CA VAL A 79 8.65 -13.27 -1.33
C VAL A 79 9.65 -13.06 -2.46
N THR A 80 9.29 -12.24 -3.45
CA THR A 80 10.19 -12.01 -4.61
C THR A 80 11.43 -11.23 -4.22
N ASP A 81 12.51 -11.43 -4.96
CA ASP A 81 13.72 -10.62 -4.83
C ASP A 81 13.41 -9.11 -4.94
N GLY A 82 14.08 -8.30 -4.13
CA GLY A 82 13.89 -6.84 -4.09
C GLY A 82 12.71 -6.35 -3.24
N VAL A 83 11.82 -7.24 -2.77
CA VAL A 83 10.80 -6.88 -1.77
C VAL A 83 11.43 -6.56 -0.44
N VAL A 84 12.50 -7.26 -0.06
CA VAL A 84 13.27 -7.02 1.16
C VAL A 84 14.68 -6.62 0.76
N ALA A 85 15.02 -5.35 0.96
CA ALA A 85 16.33 -4.80 0.64
C ALA A 85 17.02 -4.35 1.94
N PRO A 86 18.00 -5.10 2.46
CA PRO A 86 18.79 -4.69 3.62
C PRO A 86 19.57 -3.41 3.33
N ALA A 87 19.57 -2.45 4.26
CA ALA A 87 20.07 -1.11 3.95
C ALA A 87 21.61 -1.01 3.93
N ILE A 88 22.35 -1.73 4.80
CA ILE A 88 23.82 -1.80 4.77
C ILE A 88 24.32 -3.13 5.38
N GLY A 89 25.15 -3.87 4.63
CA GLY A 89 25.96 -4.99 5.12
C GLY A 89 25.23 -6.25 5.59
N GLY A 90 23.92 -6.17 5.87
CA GLY A 90 23.12 -7.31 6.32
C GLY A 90 22.85 -8.33 5.23
N SER A 91 22.94 -9.61 5.57
CA SER A 91 22.46 -10.69 4.73
C SER A 91 21.01 -10.99 5.08
N TYR A 92 20.17 -11.06 4.06
CA TYR A 92 18.78 -11.45 4.22
C TYR A 92 18.71 -12.97 4.40
N VAL A 93 18.12 -13.42 5.52
CA VAL A 93 17.99 -14.86 5.82
C VAL A 93 16.61 -15.39 5.41
N GLY A 94 15.61 -14.51 5.29
CA GLY A 94 14.31 -14.85 4.74
C GLY A 94 13.20 -13.95 5.23
N ALA A 95 12.10 -13.97 4.48
CA ALA A 95 10.83 -13.40 4.87
C ALA A 95 9.72 -14.33 4.39
N ALA A 96 8.65 -14.37 5.16
CA ALA A 96 7.50 -15.20 4.90
C ALA A 96 6.25 -14.35 4.98
N VAL A 97 5.37 -14.49 3.98
CA VAL A 97 4.05 -13.89 4.00
C VAL A 97 3.10 -14.86 4.69
N VAL A 98 2.45 -14.38 5.74
CA VAL A 98 1.33 -15.05 6.37
C VAL A 98 0.08 -14.29 5.96
N THR A 99 -0.71 -14.86 5.06
CA THR A 99 -2.02 -14.32 4.68
C THR A 99 -3.03 -14.67 5.78
N PRO A 100 -3.57 -13.69 6.53
CA PRO A 100 -4.64 -13.97 7.48
C PRO A 100 -5.89 -14.41 6.73
N SER A 101 -6.67 -15.28 7.35
CA SER A 101 -7.90 -15.86 6.79
C SER A 101 -9.06 -14.88 6.61
N SER A 102 -8.90 -13.60 6.99
CA SER A 102 -9.90 -12.55 6.89
C SER A 102 -9.46 -11.42 5.97
N THR A 103 -10.32 -10.99 5.05
CA THR A 103 -10.08 -9.87 4.11
C THR A 103 -10.07 -8.48 4.78
N SER A 104 -10.42 -8.38 6.07
CA SER A 104 -10.41 -7.14 6.85
C SER A 104 -9.04 -6.78 7.44
N SER A 105 -8.05 -7.69 7.36
CA SER A 105 -6.65 -7.43 7.71
C SER A 105 -5.80 -7.71 6.48
N GLY A 106 -4.88 -6.80 6.15
CA GLY A 106 -3.85 -7.09 5.15
C GLY A 106 -2.91 -8.20 5.63
N PRO A 107 -2.07 -8.74 4.73
CA PRO A 107 -1.13 -9.80 5.03
C PRO A 107 -0.15 -9.39 6.15
N VAL A 108 0.44 -10.39 6.81
CA VAL A 108 1.51 -10.20 7.78
C VAL A 108 2.81 -10.68 7.15
N LEU A 109 3.80 -9.80 7.03
CA LEU A 109 5.14 -10.15 6.60
C LEU A 109 6.02 -10.42 7.82
N SER A 110 6.55 -11.62 7.96
CA SER A 110 7.60 -11.92 8.94
C SER A 110 8.95 -11.73 8.29
N VAL A 111 9.86 -10.96 8.90
CA VAL A 111 11.18 -10.65 8.35
C VAL A 111 12.26 -11.07 9.32
N ASN A 112 13.31 -11.74 8.82
CA ASN A 112 14.50 -12.10 9.58
C ASN A 112 15.77 -11.68 8.83
N ILE A 113 16.61 -10.89 9.49
CA ILE A 113 17.85 -10.33 8.94
C ILE A 113 19.00 -10.78 9.82
N VAL A 114 20.10 -11.25 9.21
CA VAL A 114 21.31 -11.63 9.94
C VAL A 114 22.54 -11.04 9.25
N ASN A 115 23.42 -10.44 10.03
CA ASN A 115 24.73 -10.03 9.58
C ASN A 115 25.80 -10.60 10.52
N PRO A 116 26.59 -11.59 10.09
CA PRO A 116 27.65 -12.15 10.92
C PRO A 116 28.77 -11.14 11.24
N VAL A 117 28.91 -10.09 10.44
CA VAL A 117 29.91 -9.02 10.63
C VAL A 117 29.37 -7.90 11.54
N GLY A 118 28.07 -7.89 11.82
CA GLY A 118 27.39 -6.84 12.59
C GLY A 118 26.92 -5.67 11.72
N MET A 119 25.85 -5.03 12.15
CA MET A 119 25.26 -3.83 11.58
C MET A 119 25.22 -2.76 12.66
N THR A 120 25.60 -1.53 12.34
CA THR A 120 25.35 -0.39 13.23
C THR A 120 23.88 -0.02 13.19
N VAL A 121 23.31 0.46 14.30
CA VAL A 121 21.95 0.99 14.32
C VAL A 121 21.79 2.10 13.28
N GLY A 122 20.67 2.09 12.56
CA GLY A 122 20.39 3.04 11.48
C GLY A 122 19.31 2.48 10.54
N PRO A 123 19.33 2.81 9.25
CA PRO A 123 18.56 2.09 8.25
C PRO A 123 18.81 0.58 8.35
N LEU A 124 17.74 -0.20 8.54
CA LEU A 124 17.83 -1.66 8.67
C LEU A 124 17.42 -2.33 7.36
N VAL A 125 16.23 -2.02 6.88
CA VAL A 125 15.66 -2.66 5.70
C VAL A 125 14.62 -1.75 5.03
N THR A 126 14.63 -1.74 3.70
CA THR A 126 13.57 -1.18 2.87
C THR A 126 12.70 -2.31 2.36
N LEU A 127 11.40 -2.18 2.54
CA LEU A 127 10.39 -3.14 2.13
C LEU A 127 9.56 -2.55 1.00
N THR A 128 9.35 -3.31 -0.08
CA THR A 128 8.60 -2.86 -1.26
C THR A 128 7.29 -3.61 -1.37
N TYR A 129 6.17 -2.87 -1.44
CA TYR A 129 4.82 -3.42 -1.53
C TYR A 129 4.06 -2.88 -2.73
N THR A 130 3.03 -3.60 -3.14
CA THR A 130 2.06 -3.15 -4.14
C THR A 130 0.80 -2.64 -3.47
N THR A 131 0.26 -1.54 -3.97
CA THR A 131 -1.00 -0.96 -3.49
C THR A 131 -2.10 -1.15 -4.54
N ALA A 132 -3.27 -1.57 -4.08
CA ALA A 132 -4.46 -1.65 -4.91
C ALA A 132 -4.88 -0.24 -5.34
N ALA A 133 -5.53 -0.18 -6.49
CA ALA A 133 -5.99 1.06 -7.07
C ALA A 133 -6.89 1.85 -6.11
N GLY A 134 -6.65 3.17 -5.99
CA GLY A 134 -7.37 4.04 -5.06
C GLY A 134 -7.00 3.88 -3.57
N THR A 135 -6.07 2.97 -3.23
CA THR A 135 -5.55 2.82 -1.87
C THR A 135 -4.38 3.76 -1.62
N ILE A 136 -4.49 4.61 -0.59
CA ILE A 136 -3.43 5.49 -0.14
C ILE A 136 -3.02 5.08 1.28
N PRO A 137 -2.03 4.20 1.45
CA PRO A 137 -1.61 3.77 2.77
C PRO A 137 -0.87 4.91 3.49
N THR A 138 -0.99 4.97 4.81
CA THR A 138 -0.23 5.90 5.67
C THR A 138 0.71 5.09 6.56
N ALA A 139 1.76 5.71 7.11
CA ALA A 139 2.67 5.01 8.02
C ALA A 139 1.92 4.37 9.21
N GLU A 140 0.89 5.04 9.72
CA GLU A 140 0.05 4.59 10.84
C GLU A 140 -0.83 3.39 10.49
N SER A 141 -1.09 3.14 9.21
CA SER A 141 -1.85 1.98 8.75
C SER A 141 -1.04 0.68 8.74
N PHE A 142 0.28 0.77 8.92
CA PHE A 142 1.15 -0.38 9.12
C PHE A 142 1.42 -0.58 10.61
N THR A 143 1.50 -1.84 11.04
CA THR A 143 1.88 -2.17 12.41
C THR A 143 3.15 -3.00 12.40
N LEU A 144 4.22 -2.46 13.00
CA LEU A 144 5.47 -3.18 13.23
C LEU A 144 5.43 -3.75 14.63
N ASP A 145 5.37 -5.07 14.71
CA ASP A 145 5.22 -5.84 15.95
C ASP A 145 6.39 -6.80 16.16
N ALA A 146 6.52 -7.29 17.39
CA ALA A 146 7.46 -8.33 17.79
C ALA A 146 8.92 -8.07 17.38
N PHE A 147 9.32 -6.79 17.33
CA PHE A 147 10.68 -6.40 17.02
C PHE A 147 11.65 -6.96 18.06
N SER A 148 12.74 -7.58 17.59
CA SER A 148 13.84 -8.01 18.44
C SER A 148 15.16 -7.86 17.69
N ALA A 149 16.01 -6.97 18.18
CA ALA A 149 17.43 -6.91 17.81
C ALA A 149 18.22 -7.94 18.64
N ARG A 150 19.22 -8.57 18.04
CA ARG A 150 20.03 -9.60 18.69
C ARG A 150 21.52 -9.32 18.57
N ASN A 151 22.28 -9.69 19.60
CA ASN A 151 23.74 -9.60 19.61
C ASN A 151 24.39 -10.82 18.93
N ALA A 152 25.73 -10.89 18.94
CA ALA A 152 26.49 -11.97 18.31
C ALA A 152 26.21 -13.37 18.87
N SER A 153 25.74 -13.49 20.12
CA SER A 153 25.35 -14.78 20.72
C SER A 153 23.88 -15.12 20.47
N GLY A 154 23.15 -14.27 19.74
CA GLY A 154 21.72 -14.43 19.45
C GLY A 154 20.78 -13.97 20.56
N ALA A 155 21.31 -13.40 21.64
CA ALA A 155 20.50 -12.86 22.74
C ALA A 155 19.89 -11.50 22.36
N ALA A 156 18.68 -11.23 22.85
CA ALA A 156 17.97 -9.98 22.57
C ALA A 156 18.66 -8.77 23.20
N ILE A 157 18.64 -7.64 22.50
CA ILE A 157 19.16 -6.33 22.95
C ILE A 157 17.96 -5.41 23.19
N SER A 158 17.56 -5.23 24.45
CA SER A 158 16.35 -4.47 24.80
C SER A 158 16.43 -2.97 24.52
N ASP A 159 17.64 -2.39 24.52
CA ASP A 159 17.86 -0.96 24.34
C ASP A 159 17.87 -0.52 22.86
N ILE A 160 17.77 -1.48 21.92
CA ILE A 160 17.61 -1.19 20.50
C ILE A 160 16.13 -1.26 20.15
N THR A 161 15.60 -0.17 19.61
CA THR A 161 14.20 -0.04 19.20
C THR A 161 14.11 0.16 17.69
N SER A 162 12.93 -0.09 17.12
CA SER A 162 12.66 0.11 15.69
C SER A 162 11.73 1.28 15.45
N ARG A 163 11.89 1.93 14.29
CA ARG A 163 10.95 2.93 13.78
C ARG A 163 10.64 2.65 12.32
N LEU A 164 9.36 2.73 11.99
CA LEU A 164 8.85 2.61 10.63
C LEU A 164 8.66 3.99 10.01
N THR A 165 8.95 4.11 8.71
CA THR A 165 8.64 5.30 7.92
C THR A 165 8.16 4.89 6.54
N LEU A 166 7.08 5.52 6.07
CA LEU A 166 6.59 5.36 4.71
C LEU A 166 7.36 6.30 3.78
N GLN A 167 7.85 5.77 2.68
CA GLN A 167 8.47 6.53 1.60
C GLN A 167 7.47 6.55 0.44
N THR A 168 6.77 7.67 0.30
CA THR A 168 5.92 7.94 -0.87
C THR A 168 6.80 8.42 -2.01
N GLN A 169 6.72 7.78 -3.17
CA GLN A 169 7.28 8.31 -4.42
C GLN A 169 6.39 9.40 -4.99
#